data_AF-M1LS50-F1
#
_entry.id   AF-M1LS50-F1
#
_cell.length_a   1.000
_cell.length_b   1.000
_cell.length_c   1.000
_cell.angle_alpha   90.00
_cell.angle_beta   90.00
_cell.angle_gamma   90.00
#
_symmetry.space_group_name_H-M   'P 1'
#
loop_
_entity.id
_entity.type
_entity.pdbx_description
1 polymer ?
#
loop_
_entity_poly.entity_id
_entity_poly.type
_entity_poly.pdbx_seq_one_letter_code
_entity_poly.pdbx_strand_id
1 'polypeptide(L)' 'MSELEKLVASMEAGDITLDNSLILYRRGVDLVRFCQNQLSKAEQEIKFLDEEVLKPLDDDLLKEDKF' A
#
# COMPACT_ATOMS: atom_id res chain seq x y z
N MET A 1 10.51 -0.24 -4.60
CA MET A 1 10.62 -1.66 -4.99
C MET A 1 12.06 -2.06 -5.30
N SER A 2 12.81 -1.31 -6.11
CA SER A 2 14.21 -1.63 -6.48
C SER A 2 15.16 -1.95 -5.31
N GLU A 3 14.98 -1.34 -4.14
CA GLU A 3 15.82 -1.61 -2.97
C GLU A 3 15.59 -3.02 -2.38
N LEU A 4 14.34 -3.48 -2.34
CA LEU A 4 13.99 -4.80 -1.84
C LEU A 4 14.50 -5.90 -2.79
N GLU A 5 14.39 -5.67 -4.10
CA GLU A 5 14.89 -6.60 -5.13
C GLU A 5 16.40 -6.77 -5.07
N LYS A 6 17.15 -5.67 -4.88
CA LYS A 6 18.61 -5.72 -4.70
C LYS A 6 19.00 -6.45 -3.42
N LEU A 7 18.23 -6.25 -2.35
CA LEU A 7 18.43 -6.90 -1.07
C LEU A 7 18.22 -8.41 -1.17
N VAL A 8 17.12 -8.86 -1.79
CA VAL A 8 16.84 -10.29 -2.04
C VAL A 8 17.93 -10.92 -2.91
N ALA A 9 18.32 -10.26 -4.01
CA ALA A 9 19.39 -10.76 -4.88
C ALA A 9 20.74 -10.89 -4.14
N SER A 10 21.04 -9.98 -3.21
CA SER A 10 22.24 -10.11 -2.38
C SER A 10 22.15 -11.30 -1.43
N MET A 11 20.98 -11.55 -0.82
CA MET A 11 20.72 -12.69 0.08
C MET A 11 20.83 -14.04 -0.63
N GLU A 12 20.43 -14.12 -1.90
CA GLU A 12 20.52 -15.35 -2.71
C GLU A 12 21.93 -15.65 -3.24
N ALA A 13 22.82 -14.65 -3.27
CA ALA A 13 24.20 -14.82 -3.74
C ALA A 13 25.11 -15.62 -2.77
N GLY A 14 24.63 -15.91 -1.56
CA GLY A 14 25.28 -16.84 -0.62
C GLY A 14 26.47 -16.29 0.18
N ASP A 15 26.90 -15.05 -0.07
CA ASP A 15 28.10 -14.44 0.54
C ASP A 15 27.78 -13.48 1.71
N ILE A 16 26.65 -13.72 2.40
CA ILE A 16 26.17 -12.87 3.48
C ILE A 16 26.42 -13.54 4.83
N THR A 17 27.15 -12.82 5.68
CA THR A 17 27.35 -13.18 7.08
C THR A 17 26.03 -13.15 7.84
N LEU A 18 25.93 -13.90 8.95
CA LEU A 18 24.74 -13.96 9.78
C LEU A 18 24.29 -12.56 10.27
N ASP A 19 25.24 -11.70 10.66
CA ASP A 19 24.96 -10.33 11.06
C ASP A 19 24.34 -9.50 9.92
N ASN A 20 24.88 -9.65 8.71
CA ASN A 20 24.33 -8.98 7.54
C ASN A 20 22.94 -9.52 7.18
N SER A 21 22.69 -10.83 7.32
CA SER A 21 21.35 -11.42 7.13
C SER A 21 20.31 -10.79 8.07
N LEU A 22 20.67 -10.54 9.33
CA LEU A 22 19.78 -9.93 10.31
C LEU A 22 19.49 -8.45 10.00
N ILE A 23 20.49 -7.71 9.52
CA ILE A 23 20.33 -6.32 9.08
C ILE A 23 19.40 -6.25 7.87
N LEU A 24 19.61 -7.12 6.86
CA LEU A 24 18.81 -7.15 5.65
C LEU A 24 17.37 -7.59 5.95
N TYR A 25 17.18 -8.58 6.84
CA TYR A 25 15.85 -8.98 7.29
C TYR A 25 15.08 -7.83 7.95
N ARG A 26 15.72 -7.10 8.87
CA ARG A 26 15.11 -5.93 9.51
C ARG A 26 14.71 -4.87 8.49
N ARG A 27 15.60 -4.58 7.53
CA ARG A 27 15.31 -3.65 6.44
C ARG A 27 14.15 -4.13 5.57
N GLY A 28 14.08 -5.43 5.29
CA GLY A 28 12.97 -6.05 4.55
C GLY A 28 11.63 -5.89 5.27
N VAL A 29 11.58 -6.12 6.58
CA VAL A 29 10.37 -5.92 7.40
C VAL A 29 9.90 -4.46 7.34
N ASP A 30 10.82 -3.50 7.44
CA ASP A 30 10.48 -2.08 7.37
C ASP A 30 9.92 -1.69 5.99
N LEU A 31 10.52 -2.21 4.91
CA LEU A 31 10.04 -1.98 3.54
C LEU A 31 8.65 -2.58 3.31
N VAL A 32 8.37 -3.78 3.83
CA VAL A 32 7.04 -4.41 3.75
C VAL A 32 6.01 -3.55 4.48
N ARG A 33 6.31 -3.09 5.70
CA ARG A 33 5.42 -2.21 6.46
C ARG A 33 5.15 -0.89 5.73
N PHE A 34 6.18 -0.32 5.11
CA PHE A 34 6.02 0.88 4.29
C PHE A 34 5.06 0.65 3.13
N CYS A 35 5.21 -0.44 2.37
CA CYS A 35 4.30 -0.78 1.28
C CYS A 35 2.86 -0.99 1.76
N GLN A 36 2.66 -1.69 2.87
CA GLN A 36 1.33 -1.90 3.45
C GLN A 36 0.66 -0.58 3.85
N ASN A 37 1.41 0.35 4.46
CA ASN A 37 0.89 1.67 4.80
C ASN A 37 0.52 2.48 3.55
N GLN A 38 1.31 2.40 2.48
CA GLN A 38 1.00 3.09 1.23
C GLN A 38 -0.26 2.52 0.58
N LEU A 39 -0.43 1.20 0.58
CA LEU A 39 -1.64 0.53 0.09
C LEU A 39 -2.88 0.95 0.91
N SER A 40 -2.78 0.92 2.24
CA SER A 40 -3.89 1.32 3.11
C SER A 40 -4.32 2.77 2.89
N LYS A 41 -3.36 3.68 2.67
CA LYS A 41 -3.67 5.08 2.32
C LYS A 41 -4.40 5.18 0.98
N ALA A 42 -3.93 4.46 -0.03
CA ALA A 42 -4.56 4.45 -1.34
C ALA A 42 -5.99 3.89 -1.27
N GLU A 43 -6.21 2.82 -0.50
CA GLU A 43 -7.56 2.27 -0.25
C GLU A 43 -8.48 3.28 0.44
N GLN A 44 -7.98 4.02 1.44
CA GLN A 44 -8.74 5.08 2.11
C GLN A 44 -9.09 6.24 1.17
N GLU A 45 -8.15 6.65 0.32
CA GLU A 45 -8.36 7.72 -0.65
C GLU A 45 -9.40 7.33 -1.70
N ILE A 46 -9.33 6.09 -2.22
CA ILE A 46 -10.35 5.54 -3.12
C ILE A 46 -11.71 5.52 -2.44
N LYS A 47 -11.78 5.04 -1.19
CA LYS A 47 -13.05 4.99 -0.44
C LYS A 47 -13.65 6.39 -0.24
N PHE A 48 -12.82 7.38 0.06
CA PHE A 48 -13.27 8.76 0.21
C PHE A 48 -13.78 9.33 -1.11
N LEU A 49 -13.06 9.11 -2.21
CA LEU A 49 -13.50 9.52 -3.54
C LEU A 49 -14.81 8.82 -3.95
N ASP A 50 -14.96 7.52 -3.66
CA ASP A 50 -16.20 6.79 -3.91
C ASP A 50 -17.34 7.35 -3.07
N GLU A 51 -17.13 7.67 -1.78
CA GLU A 51 -18.14 8.30 -0.92
C GLU A 51 -18.49 9.75 -1.36
N GLU A 52 -17.50 10.53 -1.83
CA GLU A 52 -17.71 11.86 -2.40
C GLU A 52 -18.38 11.83 -3.77
N VAL A 53 -18.19 10.76 -4.56
CA VAL A 53 -18.84 10.56 -5.86
C VAL A 53 -20.23 9.94 -5.72
N LEU A 54 -20.47 9.10 -4.71
CA LEU A 54 -21.78 8.52 -4.42
C LEU A 54 -22.75 9.54 -3.80
N LYS A 55 -22.27 10.45 -2.94
CA LYS A 55 -23.12 11.51 -2.36
C LYS A 55 -23.88 12.39 -3.37
N PRO A 56 -23.27 12.89 -4.47
CA PRO A 56 -23.98 13.68 -5.45
C PRO A 56 -24.91 12.86 -6.35
N LEU A 57 -24.78 11.53 -6.41
CA LEU A 57 -25.67 10.67 -7.20
C LEU A 57 -26.97 10.33 -6.43
N ASP A 58 -26.91 10.19 -5.11
CA ASP A 58 -28.10 9.93 -4.28
C ASP A 58 -29.00 11.17 -4.16
N ASP A 59 -28.41 12.37 -4.11
CA ASP A 59 -29.16 13.63 -3.95
C ASP A 59 -29.94 14.06 -5.21
N ASP A 60 -29.54 13.58 -6.39
CA ASP A 60 -30.27 13.83 -7.65
C ASP A 60 -31.36 12.77 -7.90
N LEU A 61 -31.17 11.51 -7.45
CA LEU A 61 -32.19 10.46 -7.56
C LEU A 61 -33.35 10.64 -6.57
N LEU A 62 -33.15 11.34 -5.45
CA LEU A 62 -34.21 11.64 -4.48
C LEU A 62 -35.08 12.86 -4.84
N LYS A 63 -34.75 13.59 -5.90
CA LYS A 63 -35.49 14.80 -6.33
C LYS A 63 -36.53 14.55 -7.44
N GLU A 64 -36.55 13.38 -8.08
CA GLU A 64 -37.47 13.12 -9.19
C GLU A 64 -38.84 12.51 -8.78
N ASP A 65 -39.03 12.06 -7.53
CA ASP A 65 -40.30 11.46 -7.07
C ASP A 65 -41.29 12.43 -6.38
N LYS A 66 -41.16 13.73 -6.63
CA LYS A 66 -42.14 14.73 -6.14
C LYS A 66 -42.63 15.65 -7.25
N PHE A 67 -43.39 15.12 -8.21
CA PHE A 67 -44.45 15.85 -8.90
C PHE A 67 -45.59 14.93 -9.32
#